data_AF-A0A2A4SEX2-F1
#
_entry.id   AF-A0A2A4SEX2-F1
#
_cell.length_a   1.000
_cell.length_b   1.000
_cell.length_c   1.000
_cell.angle_alpha   90.00
_cell.angle_beta   90.00
_cell.angle_gamma   90.00
#
_symmetry.space_group_name_H-M   'P 1'
#
loop_
_entity.id
_entity.type
_entity.pdbx_description
1 polymer ?
#
loop_
_entity_poly.entity_id
_entity_poly.type
_entity_poly.pdbx_seq_one_letter_code
_entity_poly.pdbx_strand_id
1 'polypeptide(L)'
;MDPLMEEEFLQLATEHPDILCSEAPLEILEESASEAEPTRYLEEFFATGYTAWLSKKHGRRIRLPKEMIDRAILVLWFRASLLNTSRMMGQPNNDDDLPFFSDEDLY
;
A
#
# COMPACT_ATOMS: atom_id res chain seq x y z
N MET A 1 -7.66 -12.00 -6.60
CA MET A 1 -8.62 -10.92 -6.92
C MET A 1 -9.22 -11.08 -8.33
N ASP A 2 -10.36 -10.46 -8.66
CA ASP A 2 -10.88 -10.42 -10.04
C ASP A 2 -10.47 -9.11 -10.77
N PRO A 3 -10.41 -9.09 -12.11
CA PRO A 3 -9.83 -7.96 -12.85
C PRO A 3 -10.54 -6.61 -12.69
N LEU A 4 -11.86 -6.60 -12.43
CA LEU A 4 -12.59 -5.34 -12.27
C LEU A 4 -12.21 -4.68 -10.94
N MET A 5 -12.13 -5.49 -9.88
CA MET A 5 -11.68 -5.04 -8.57
C MET A 5 -10.22 -4.58 -8.58
N GLU A 6 -9.36 -5.26 -9.36
CA GLU A 6 -7.98 -4.84 -9.56
C GLU A 6 -7.88 -3.42 -10.14
N GLU A 7 -8.69 -3.11 -11.17
CA GLU A 7 -8.77 -1.77 -11.78
C GLU A 7 -9.28 -0.70 -10.79
N GLU A 8 -10.31 -1.01 -10.01
CA GLU A 8 -10.86 -0.10 -9.00
C GLU A 8 -9.82 0.29 -7.94
N PHE A 9 -9.05 -0.68 -7.46
CA PHE A 9 -8.00 -0.42 -6.47
C PHE A 9 -6.80 0.32 -7.07
N LEU A 10 -6.44 0.07 -8.33
CA LEU A 10 -5.43 0.88 -9.02
C LEU A 10 -5.88 2.34 -9.18
N GLN A 11 -7.16 2.56 -9.45
CA GLN A 11 -7.74 3.90 -9.49
C GLN A 11 -7.71 4.55 -8.09
N LEU A 12 -8.08 3.82 -7.04
CA LEU A 12 -7.99 4.27 -5.66
C LEU A 12 -6.55 4.67 -5.28
N ALA A 13 -5.55 3.85 -5.61
CA ALA A 13 -4.15 4.15 -5.33
C ALA A 13 -3.68 5.43 -6.04
N THR A 14 -4.23 5.71 -7.23
CA THR A 14 -3.90 6.91 -8.01
C THR A 14 -4.59 8.17 -7.47
N GLU A 15 -5.90 8.07 -7.17
CA GLU A 15 -6.75 9.22 -6.84
C GLU A 15 -6.74 9.57 -5.35
N HIS A 16 -6.58 8.57 -4.50
CA HIS A 16 -6.59 8.69 -3.05
C HIS A 16 -5.29 8.15 -2.42
N PRO A 17 -4.12 8.70 -2.78
CA PRO A 17 -2.85 8.20 -2.26
C PRO A 17 -2.60 8.54 -0.79
N ASP A 18 -3.47 9.33 -0.17
CA ASP A 18 -3.41 9.77 1.23
C ASP A 18 -4.36 9.02 2.17
N ILE A 19 -4.99 7.94 1.71
CA ILE A 19 -5.77 7.07 2.60
C ILE A 19 -4.91 6.61 3.78
N LEU A 20 -5.57 6.45 4.93
CA LEU A 20 -4.93 5.96 6.14
C LEU A 20 -4.86 4.43 6.14
N CYS A 21 -3.98 3.85 6.94
CA CYS A 21 -3.93 2.41 7.16
C CYS A 21 -5.25 1.86 7.74
N SER A 22 -5.97 2.66 8.53
CA SER A 22 -7.32 2.32 9.01
C SER A 22 -8.34 2.19 7.87
N GLU A 23 -8.11 2.87 6.76
CA GLU A 23 -8.99 2.91 5.58
C GLU A 23 -8.54 1.93 4.48
N ALA A 24 -7.41 1.23 4.67
CA ALA A 24 -6.87 0.34 3.67
C ALA A 24 -7.89 -0.76 3.26
N PRO A 25 -8.07 -1.04 1.95
CA PRO A 25 -9.03 -2.03 1.48
C PRO A 25 -8.76 -3.42 2.05
N LEU A 26 -9.80 -4.09 2.56
CA LEU A 26 -9.65 -5.39 3.22
C LEU A 26 -9.07 -6.44 2.26
N GLU A 27 -9.53 -6.44 1.01
CA GLU A 27 -9.13 -7.39 -0.02
C GLU A 27 -7.63 -7.27 -0.35
N ILE A 28 -7.09 -6.04 -0.34
CA ILE A 28 -5.64 -5.81 -0.49
C ILE A 28 -4.87 -6.36 0.70
N LEU A 29 -5.38 -6.18 1.92
CA LEU A 29 -4.74 -6.69 3.13
C LEU A 29 -4.75 -8.22 3.17
N GLU A 30 -5.88 -8.84 2.82
CA GLU A 30 -6.04 -10.30 2.76
C GLU A 30 -5.11 -10.91 1.71
N GLU A 31 -5.08 -10.35 0.50
CA GLU A 31 -4.17 -10.81 -0.56
C GLU A 31 -2.70 -10.63 -0.13
N SER A 32 -2.36 -9.50 0.49
CA SER A 32 -1.00 -9.25 1.00
C SER A 32 -0.57 -10.22 2.09
N ALA A 33 -1.50 -10.71 2.91
CA ALA A 33 -1.22 -11.67 3.98
C ALA A 33 -1.24 -13.13 3.51
N SER A 34 -1.84 -13.42 2.36
CA SER A 34 -2.01 -14.79 1.84
C SER A 34 -0.80 -15.28 1.06
N GLU A 35 -0.06 -14.36 0.43
CA GLU A 35 1.07 -14.69 -0.43
C GLU A 35 2.41 -14.61 0.32
N ALA A 36 3.40 -15.36 -0.14
CA ALA A 36 4.75 -15.36 0.45
C ALA A 36 5.59 -14.15 -0.01
N GLU A 37 5.25 -13.58 -1.16
CA GLU A 37 5.86 -12.41 -1.80
C GLU A 37 4.75 -11.61 -2.51
N PRO A 38 4.91 -10.29 -2.73
CA PRO A 38 3.90 -9.52 -3.44
C PRO A 38 3.70 -10.06 -4.86
N THR A 39 2.45 -10.27 -5.27
CA THR A 39 2.10 -10.59 -6.65
C THR A 39 2.40 -9.41 -7.56
N ARG A 40 2.48 -9.64 -8.88
CA ARG A 40 2.66 -8.55 -9.87
C ARG A 40 1.62 -7.44 -9.73
N TYR A 41 0.39 -7.82 -9.40
CA TYR A 41 -0.69 -6.87 -9.16
C TYR A 41 -0.42 -6.02 -7.90
N LEU A 42 -0.05 -6.66 -6.79
CA LEU A 42 0.32 -5.94 -5.57
C LEU A 42 1.53 -5.03 -5.78
N GLU A 43 2.54 -5.48 -6.53
CA GLU A 43 3.68 -4.64 -6.93
C GLU A 43 3.21 -3.37 -7.65
N GLU A 44 2.32 -3.51 -8.63
CA GLU A 44 1.77 -2.39 -9.39
C GLU A 44 0.92 -1.46 -8.52
N PHE A 45 0.07 -2.03 -7.67
CA PHE A 45 -0.79 -1.29 -6.74
C PHE A 45 0.04 -0.44 -5.75
N PHE A 46 1.02 -1.05 -5.07
CA PHE A 46 1.87 -0.34 -4.12
C PHE A 46 2.78 0.68 -4.82
N ALA A 47 3.34 0.35 -6.00
CA ALA A 47 4.13 1.31 -6.77
C ALA A 47 3.30 2.54 -7.19
N THR A 48 2.07 2.31 -7.64
CA THR A 48 1.14 3.36 -8.07
C THR A 48 0.80 4.27 -6.90
N GLY A 49 0.35 3.71 -5.78
CA GLY A 49 0.01 4.49 -4.59
C GLY A 49 1.20 5.22 -4.00
N TYR A 50 2.37 4.58 -3.89
CA TYR A 50 3.59 5.19 -3.37
C TYR A 50 4.04 6.39 -4.20
N THR A 51 4.04 6.26 -5.54
CA THR A 51 4.47 7.34 -6.43
C THR A 51 3.46 8.49 -6.48
N ALA A 52 2.17 8.18 -6.39
CA ALA A 52 1.11 9.18 -6.27
C ALA A 52 1.19 9.93 -4.93
N TRP A 53 1.44 9.21 -3.82
CA TRP A 53 1.60 9.79 -2.49
C TRP A 53 2.82 10.72 -2.42
N LEU A 54 3.97 10.28 -2.93
CA LEU A 54 5.16 11.13 -3.04
C LEU A 54 4.91 12.39 -3.88
N SER A 55 4.20 12.23 -4.99
CA SER A 55 3.89 13.35 -5.87
C SER A 55 2.98 14.38 -5.17
N LYS A 56 2.00 13.90 -4.41
CA LYS A 56 1.11 14.72 -3.58
C LYS A 56 1.88 15.43 -2.47
N LYS A 57 2.68 14.70 -1.69
CA LYS A 57 3.50 15.22 -0.59
C LYS A 57 4.42 16.36 -1.02
N HIS A 58 5.07 16.22 -2.17
CA HIS A 58 6.05 17.20 -2.65
C HIS A 58 5.48 18.22 -3.64
N GLY A 59 4.19 18.15 -3.97
CA GLY A 59 3.53 19.03 -4.93
C GLY A 59 4.11 18.96 -6.35
N ARG A 60 4.84 17.89 -6.68
CA ARG A 60 5.48 17.69 -7.99
C ARG A 60 5.70 16.21 -8.24
N ARG A 61 5.70 15.79 -9.51
CA ARG A 61 6.04 14.42 -9.88
C ARG A 61 7.49 14.11 -9.53
N ILE A 62 7.71 13.04 -8.76
CA ILE A 62 9.04 12.54 -8.42
C ILE A 62 9.30 11.27 -9.24
N ARG A 63 10.47 11.21 -9.89
CA ARG A 63 10.99 9.97 -10.46
C ARG A 63 12.04 9.41 -9.52
N LEU A 64 11.75 8.27 -8.92
CA LEU A 64 12.69 7.54 -8.08
C LEU A 64 13.41 6.45 -8.90
N PRO A 65 14.63 6.06 -8.52
CA PRO A 65 15.27 4.84 -9.00
C PRO A 65 14.40 3.62 -8.71
N LYS A 66 14.44 2.61 -9.61
CA LYS A 66 13.64 1.38 -9.46
C LYS A 66 13.86 0.69 -8.12
N GLU A 67 15.12 0.60 -7.67
CA GLU A 67 15.47 -0.04 -6.39
C GLU A 67 14.79 0.60 -5.17
N MET A 68 14.55 1.92 -5.21
CA MET A 68 13.82 2.60 -4.12
C MET A 68 12.34 2.26 -4.15
N ILE A 69 11.74 2.18 -5.34
CA ILE A 69 10.34 1.78 -5.51
C ILE A 69 10.16 0.33 -5.08
N ASP A 70 11.05 -0.57 -5.51
CA ASP A 70 11.02 -1.99 -5.13
C ASP A 70 11.09 -2.14 -3.61
N ARG A 71 11.96 -1.39 -2.94
CA ARG A 71 12.07 -1.41 -1.48
C ARG A 71 10.79 -0.90 -0.80
N ALA A 72 10.21 0.19 -1.29
CA ALA A 72 8.95 0.71 -0.78
C ALA A 72 7.81 -0.31 -0.95
N ILE A 73 7.70 -0.97 -2.10
CA ILE A 73 6.70 -2.03 -2.33
C ILE A 73 6.79 -3.10 -1.25
N LEU A 74 7.99 -3.63 -0.99
CA LEU A 74 8.18 -4.70 0.00
C LEU A 74 7.75 -4.28 1.40
N VAL A 75 8.11 -3.06 1.81
CA VAL A 75 7.78 -2.54 3.14
C VAL A 75 6.30 -2.25 3.28
N LEU A 76 5.67 -1.63 2.27
CA LEU A 76 4.25 -1.33 2.25
C LEU A 76 3.40 -2.61 2.25
N TRP A 77 3.80 -3.59 1.44
CA TRP A 77 3.18 -4.91 1.41
C TRP A 77 3.29 -5.61 2.77
N PHE A 78 4.47 -5.61 3.40
CA PHE A 78 4.65 -6.20 4.72
C PHE A 78 3.77 -5.52 5.79
N ARG A 79 3.67 -4.19 5.77
CA ARG A 79 2.73 -3.46 6.63
C ARG A 79 1.28 -3.89 6.37
N ALA A 80 0.88 -4.04 5.12
CA ALA A 80 -0.47 -4.52 4.78
C ALA A 80 -0.75 -5.91 5.37
N SER A 81 0.21 -6.83 5.34
CA SER A 81 0.09 -8.16 5.96
C SER A 81 -0.07 -8.07 7.49
N LEU A 82 0.63 -7.15 8.14
CA LEU A 82 0.51 -6.91 9.60
C LEU A 82 -0.83 -6.26 9.97
N LEU A 83 -1.32 -5.32 9.15
CA LEU A 83 -2.64 -4.71 9.30
C LEU A 83 -3.73 -5.78 9.20
N ASN A 84 -3.63 -6.70 8.23
CA ASN A 84 -4.57 -7.81 8.11
C ASN A 84 -4.61 -8.63 9.41
N THR A 85 -3.44 -9.03 9.91
CA THR A 85 -3.31 -9.81 11.15
C THR A 85 -3.96 -9.09 12.34
N SER A 86 -3.73 -7.78 12.46
CA SER A 86 -4.29 -6.95 13.54
C SER A 86 -5.81 -6.90 13.47
N ARG A 87 -6.37 -6.70 12.26
CA ARG A 87 -7.81 -6.70 12.00
C ARG A 87 -8.46 -8.04 12.31
N MET A 88 -7.85 -9.15 11.89
CA MET A 88 -8.32 -10.51 12.20
C MET A 88 -8.35 -10.78 13.71
N MET A 89 -7.40 -10.23 14.45
CA MET A 89 -7.30 -10.38 15.91
C MET A 89 -8.16 -9.36 16.69
N GLY A 90 -8.81 -8.42 16.00
CA GLY A 90 -9.56 -7.32 16.62
C GLY A 90 -8.70 -6.41 17.48
N GLN A 91 -7.41 -6.27 17.14
CA GLN A 91 -6.45 -5.46 17.88
C GLN A 91 -6.24 -4.11 17.17
N PRO A 92 -6.12 -3.00 17.92
CA PRO A 92 -5.74 -1.72 17.34
C PRO A 92 -4.33 -1.80 16.77
N ASN A 93 -4.08 -1.13 15.64
CA ASN A 93 -2.75 -1.04 15.06
C ASN A 93 -2.16 0.35 15.27
N ASN A 94 -0.88 0.42 15.62
CA ASN A 94 -0.21 1.72 15.82
C ASN A 94 -0.12 2.54 14.52
N ASP A 95 -0.21 1.87 13.37
CA ASP A 95 -0.12 2.50 12.06
C ASP A 95 -1.48 3.01 11.56
N ASP A 96 -2.58 2.78 12.29
CA ASP A 96 -3.95 3.08 11.81
C ASP A 96 -4.10 4.53 11.31
N ASP A 97 -3.49 5.50 11.99
CA ASP A 97 -3.52 6.92 11.65
C ASP A 97 -2.42 7.36 10.64
N LEU A 98 -1.60 6.42 10.16
CA LEU A 98 -0.51 6.70 9.21
C LEU A 98 -0.99 6.55 7.75
N PRO A 99 -0.39 7.29 6.79
CA PRO A 99 -0.72 7.12 5.38
C PRO A 99 -0.32 5.73 4.86
N PHE A 100 -1.27 5.03 4.24
CA PHE A 100 -1.12 3.65 3.80
C PHE A 100 -0.09 3.46 2.68
N PHE A 101 0.21 4.50 1.91
CA PHE A 101 1.23 4.48 0.87
C PHE A 101 2.52 5.20 1.25
N SER A 102 2.72 5.56 2.52
CA SER A 102 3.98 6.13 3.01
C SER A 102 4.92 5.07 3.53
N ASP A 103 6.19 5.09 3.09
CA ASP A 103 7.29 4.28 3.64
C ASP A 103 8.11 5.01 4.72
N GLU A 104 7.64 6.18 5.17
CA GLU A 104 8.30 6.94 6.24
C GLU A 104 8.31 6.17 7.56
N ASP A 105 9.46 6.20 8.24
CA ASP A 105 9.69 5.57 9.55
C ASP A 105 9.52 4.03 9.57
N LEU A 106 9.53 3.38 8.40
CA LEU A 106 9.41 1.92 8.26
C LEU A 106 10.75 1.18 8.00
N TYR A 107 11.90 1.85 8.16
CA TYR A 107 13.24 1.32 7.86
C TYR A 107 14.16 1.13 9.07
#